data_AF-A0A8R1EFP7-F1
#
_entry.id   AF-A0A8R1EFP7-F1
#
_cell.length_a   1.000
_cell.length_b   1.000
_cell.length_c   1.000
_cell.angle_alpha   90.00
_cell.angle_beta   90.00
_cell.angle_gamma   90.00
#
_symmetry.space_group_name_H-M   'P 1'
#
loop_
_entity.id
_entity.type
_entity.pdbx_description
1 polymer ?
#
loop_
_entity_poly.entity_id
_entity_poly.type
_entity_poly.pdbx_seq_one_letter_code
_entity_poly.pdbx_strand_id
1 'polypeptide(L)' 'MELQFITTTETSSSYIQTFQKAIVPFFQNLRHSHVFQQDNASIHTSKEAMGWLTSKGINVLDWPAYSSDLNPIENR' A
#
# COMPACT_ATOMS: atom_id res chain seq x y z
N MET A 1 2.94 -2.20 -14.88
CA MET A 1 2.65 -1.29 -13.76
C MET A 1 3.31 0.03 -14.10
N GLU A 2 2.59 1.15 -13.96
CA GLU A 2 3.12 2.49 -14.26
C GLU A 2 3.13 3.34 -12.99
N LEU A 3 4.15 4.20 -12.86
CA LEU A 3 4.28 5.11 -11.71
C LEU A 3 3.09 6.08 -11.67
N GLN A 4 2.46 6.19 -10.51
CA GLN A 4 1.40 7.17 -10.27
C GLN A 4 1.97 8.35 -9.49
N PHE A 5 1.72 9.57 -9.97
CA PHE A 5 2.09 10.80 -9.27
C PHE A 5 0.88 11.36 -8.56
N ILE A 6 1.06 11.78 -7.31
CA ILE A 6 0.01 12.37 -6.49
C ILE A 6 0.31 13.86 -6.32
N THR A 7 -0.68 14.70 -6.60
CA THR A 7 -0.52 16.16 -6.72
C THR A 7 -0.96 16.95 -5.49
N THR A 8 -1.59 16.29 -4.52
CA THR A 8 -2.09 16.91 -3.28
C THR A 8 -1.74 16.05 -2.06
N THR A 9 -1.98 16.57 -0.86
CA THR A 9 -1.90 15.77 0.36
C THR A 9 -2.83 14.55 0.24
N GLU A 10 -2.29 13.37 0.49
CA GLU A 10 -3.05 12.13 0.46
C GLU A 10 -3.96 11.98 1.68
N THR A 11 -5.11 11.37 1.45
CA THR A 11 -6.03 10.90 2.47
C THR A 11 -6.16 9.39 2.34
N SER A 12 -6.70 8.71 3.35
CA SER A 12 -7.00 7.28 3.26
C SER A 12 -7.84 6.93 2.03
N SER A 13 -8.84 7.75 1.71
CA SER A 13 -9.70 7.52 0.54
C SER A 13 -8.99 7.76 -0.80
N SER A 14 -8.10 8.76 -0.90
CA SER A 14 -7.31 8.96 -2.14
C SER A 14 -6.29 7.84 -2.35
N TYR A 15 -5.67 7.39 -1.26
CA TYR A 15 -4.76 6.24 -1.23
C TYR A 15 -5.45 4.98 -1.75
N ILE A 16 -6.64 4.66 -1.22
CA ILE A 16 -7.46 3.52 -1.67
C ILE A 16 -7.80 3.63 -3.17
N GLN A 17 -8.16 4.82 -3.66
CA GLN A 17 -8.48 5.02 -5.08
C GLN A 17 -7.26 4.75 -5.98
N THR A 18 -6.09 5.24 -5.59
CA THR A 18 -4.82 4.96 -6.28
C THR A 18 -4.56 3.46 -6.34
N PHE A 19 -4.75 2.76 -5.22
CA PHE A 19 -4.56 1.30 -5.14
C PHE A 19 -5.57 0.52 -5.97
N GLN A 20 -6.83 0.92 -5.96
CA GLN A 20 -7.88 0.29 -6.75
C GLN A 20 -7.57 0.36 -8.26
N LYS A 21 -6.96 1.46 -8.72
CA LYS A 21 -6.60 1.67 -10.12
C LYS A 21 -5.29 0.97 -10.50
N ALA A 22 -4.25 1.10 -9.69
CA ALA A 22 -2.88 0.71 -10.06
C ALA A 22 -2.46 -0.66 -9.51
N ILE A 23 -2.94 -1.02 -8.33
CA ILE A 23 -2.43 -2.16 -7.54
C ILE A 23 -3.33 -3.39 -7.67
N VAL A 24 -4.65 -3.25 -7.65
CA VAL A 24 -5.58 -4.39 -7.77
C VAL A 24 -5.35 -5.22 -9.04
N PRO A 25 -5.17 -4.64 -10.25
CA PRO A 25 -4.89 -5.43 -11.46
C PRO A 25 -3.56 -6.21 -11.39
N PHE A 26 -2.60 -5.76 -10.58
CA PHE A 26 -1.34 -6.45 -10.37
C PHE A 26 -1.53 -7.69 -9.48
N PHE A 27 -2.24 -7.56 -8.37
CA PHE A 27 -2.50 -8.67 -7.45
C PHE A 27 -3.48 -9.72 -8.02
N GLN A 28 -4.39 -9.34 -8.91
CA GLN A 28 -5.28 -10.29 -9.59
C GLN A 28 -4.55 -11.25 -10.54
N ASN A 29 -3.43 -10.83 -11.13
CA ASN A 29 -2.67 -11.60 -12.11
C ASN A 29 -1.52 -12.41 -11.50
N LEU A 30 -1.31 -12.30 -10.19
CA LEU A 30 -0.21 -12.94 -9.49
C LEU A 30 -0.71 -14.03 -8.54
N ARG A 31 0.13 -15.05 -8.34
CA ARG A 31 -0.15 -16.14 -7.38
C ARG A 31 -0.36 -15.53 -5.98
N HIS A 32 -1.30 -16.05 -5.21
CA HIS A 32 -1.72 -15.55 -3.88
C HIS A 32 -0.63 -15.58 -2.77
N SER A 33 0.66 -15.62 -3.13
CA SER A 33 1.80 -15.69 -2.21
C SER A 33 2.51 -14.35 -2.01
N HIS A 34 2.01 -13.24 -2.59
CA HIS A 34 2.65 -11.94 -2.45
C HIS A 34 2.23 -11.22 -1.17
N VAL A 35 3.20 -10.52 -0.57
CA VAL A 35 2.99 -9.64 0.57
C VAL A 35 3.24 -8.21 0.11
N PHE A 36 2.30 -7.33 0.43
CA PHE A 36 2.38 -5.91 0.14
C PHE A 36 3.09 -5.17 1.27
N GLN A 37 4.14 -4.42 0.94
CA GLN A 37 4.87 -3.60 1.92
C GLN A 37 4.46 -2.14 1.78
N GLN A 38 4.16 -1.49 2.90
CA GLN A 38 3.91 -0.06 3.03
C GLN A 38 4.58 0.47 4.31
N ASP A 39 4.81 1.78 4.38
CA ASP A 39 5.21 2.42 5.62
C ASP A 39 4.02 2.57 6.61
N ASN A 40 4.32 3.02 7.83
CA ASN A 40 3.32 3.23 8.87
C ASN A 40 2.69 4.64 8.85
N ALA A 41 2.58 5.30 7.70
CA ALA A 41 1.87 6.58 7.61
C ALA A 41 0.41 6.43 8.11
N SER A 42 -0.11 7.46 8.77
CA SER A 42 -1.43 7.42 9.42
C SER A 42 -2.57 7.12 8.44
N ILE A 43 -2.44 7.53 7.18
CA ILE A 43 -3.42 7.25 6.12
C ILE A 43 -3.38 5.79 5.68
N HIS A 44 -2.20 5.17 5.61
CA HIS A 44 -2.01 3.77 5.19
C HIS A 44 -2.45 2.78 6.28
N THR A 45 -2.27 3.15 7.55
CA THR A 45 -2.64 2.36 8.72
C THR A 45 -4.05 2.68 9.24
N SER A 46 -4.77 3.58 8.56
CA SER A 46 -6.15 3.92 8.92
C SER A 46 -7.07 2.70 8.82
N LYS A 47 -8.12 2.68 9.65
CA LYS A 47 -9.13 1.59 9.63
C LYS A 47 -9.74 1.39 8.24
N GLU A 48 -9.94 2.49 7.52
CA GLU A 48 -10.49 2.48 6.16
C GLU A 48 -9.53 1.76 5.19
N ALA A 49 -8.25 2.16 5.16
CA ALA A 49 -7.26 1.58 4.26
C ALA A 49 -6.98 0.11 4.57
N MET A 50 -6.75 -0.23 5.84
CA MET A 50 -6.47 -1.62 6.25
C MET A 50 -7.68 -2.54 6.04
N GLY A 51 -8.90 -2.04 6.31
CA GLY A 51 -10.13 -2.77 6.03
C GLY A 51 -10.33 -3.03 4.54
N TRP A 52 -10.03 -2.03 3.70
CA TRP A 52 -10.10 -2.18 2.25
C TRP A 52 -9.07 -3.19 1.72
N LEU A 53 -7.81 -3.13 2.15
CA LEU A 53 -6.75 -4.08 1.74
C LEU A 53 -7.13 -5.52 2.08
N THR A 54 -7.65 -5.74 3.30
CA THR A 54 -8.15 -7.03 3.75
C THR A 54 -9.30 -7.53 2.86
N SER A 55 -10.24 -6.65 2.50
CA SER A 55 -11.36 -7.00 1.62
C SER A 55 -10.94 -7.40 0.20
N LYS A 56 -9.75 -6.97 -0.24
CA LYS A 56 -9.15 -7.33 -1.53
C LYS A 56 -8.26 -8.58 -1.46
N GLY A 57 -8.13 -9.18 -0.29
CA GLY A 57 -7.24 -10.34 -0.07
C GLY A 57 -5.76 -9.98 -0.20
N ILE A 58 -5.40 -8.70 -0.02
CA ILE A 58 -4.02 -8.25 -0.07
C ILE A 58 -3.41 -8.43 1.32
N ASN A 59 -2.41 -9.31 1.43
CA ASN A 59 -1.66 -9.48 2.67
C ASN A 59 -0.66 -8.33 2.82
N VAL A 60 -0.70 -7.61 3.94
CA VAL A 60 0.22 -6.51 4.23
C VAL A 60 1.33 -7.01 5.15
N LEU A 61 2.57 -6.61 4.88
CA LEU A 61 3.72 -6.96 5.71
C LEU A 61 3.60 -6.24 7.06
N ASP A 62 3.71 -6.98 8.16
CA ASP A 62 3.83 -6.39 9.49
C ASP A 62 5.15 -5.62 9.59
N TRP A 63 5.06 -4.29 9.54
CA TRP A 63 6.21 -3.39 9.50
C TRP A 63 6.49 -2.77 10.87
N PRO A 64 7.71 -2.92 11.44
CA PRO A 64 8.03 -2.32 12.73
C PRO A 64 8.03 -0.80 12.66
N ALA A 65 7.57 -0.12 13.73
CA ALA A 65 7.61 1.33 13.78
C ALA A 65 9.06 1.87 13.68
N TYR A 66 9.23 3.03 13.04
CA TYR A 66 10.52 3.73 12.88
C TYR A 66 11.60 3.00 12.06
N SER A 67 11.22 2.04 11.22
CA SER A 67 12.15 1.28 10.39
C SER A 67 12.23 1.80 8.94
N SER A 68 12.53 3.09 8.81
CA SER A 68 12.80 3.73 7.51
C SER A 68 14.05 3.14 6.85
N ASP A 69 15.02 2.71 7.65
CA ASP A 69 16.23 1.98 7.22
C ASP A 69 15.94 0.63 6.55
N LEU A 70 14.79 0.02 6.86
CA LEU A 70 14.38 -1.26 6.29
C LEU A 70 13.66 -1.10 4.94
N ASN A 71 13.28 0.12 4.53
CA ASN A 71 12.48 0.33 3.34
C ASN A 71 13.37 0.30 2.08
N PRO A 72 13.28 -0.73 1.20
CA PRO A 72 14.17 -0.84 0.04
C PRO A 72 13.99 0.30 -0.97
N ILE A 73 12.85 1.00 -0.93
CA ILE A 73 12.58 2.15 -1.80
C ILE A 73 13.26 3.44 -1.32
N GLU A 74 13.74 3.47 -0.07
CA GLU A 74 14.42 4.62 0.54
C GLU A 74 15.94 4.57 0.39
N ASN A 75 16.47 3.61 -0.36
CA ASN A 75 17.91 3.51 -0.61
C ASN A 75 18.39 4.75 -1.39
N ARG A 76 19.01 5.69 -0.68
CA ARG A 76 19.59 6.93 -1.20
C ARG A 76 20.97 6.70 -1.80
#